data_AF-A0A8S1SJE0-F1
#
_entry.id   AF-A0A8S1SJE0-F1
#
_cell.length_a   1.000
_cell.length_b   1.000
_cell.length_c   1.000
_cell.angle_alpha   90.00
_cell.angle_beta   90.00
_cell.angle_gamma   90.00
#
_symmetry.space_group_name_H-M   'P 1'
#
loop_
_entity.id
_entity.type
_entity.pdbx_description
1 polymer ?
#
loop_
_entity_poly.entity_id
_entity_poly.type
_entity_poly.pdbx_seq_one_letter_code
_entity_poly.pdbx_strand_id
1 'polypeptide(L)'
;MIDENKWLFNKDSFLYIVMYKIHEGLNRTQNMYFYVKRYNGRYTLLKHQNKLELVFKRYIQNDGFLYIYYHNDMINRSKLLNYCVYFAQIVIVFYLVLFLYGYLKMLEYK
;
A
#
# COMPACT_ATOMS: atom_id res chain seq x y z
N MET A 1 24.77 -16.45 14.31
CA MET A 1 23.64 -15.50 14.27
C MET A 1 22.62 -16.06 13.30
N ILE A 2 21.48 -16.55 13.79
CA ILE A 2 20.37 -16.97 12.94
C ILE A 2 19.61 -15.68 12.58
N ASP A 3 19.66 -15.27 11.32
CA ASP A 3 18.88 -14.12 10.84
C ASP A 3 17.39 -14.41 11.06
N GLU A 4 16.73 -13.63 11.91
CA GLU A 4 15.28 -13.75 12.20
C GLU A 4 14.40 -13.57 10.94
N ASN A 5 15.00 -13.07 9.85
CA ASN A 5 14.35 -12.82 8.56
C ASN A 5 14.59 -13.93 7.51
N LYS A 6 15.23 -15.04 7.87
CA LYS A 6 15.44 -16.19 6.98
C LYS A 6 14.65 -17.38 7.50
N TRP A 7 13.82 -17.95 6.61
CA TRP A 7 12.98 -19.09 6.95
C TRP A 7 13.08 -20.17 5.88
N LEU A 8 13.00 -21.43 6.32
CA LEU A 8 12.90 -22.60 5.46
C LEU A 8 11.45 -23.11 5.52
N PHE A 9 10.84 -23.30 4.35
CA PHE A 9 9.49 -23.82 4.23
C PHE A 9 9.48 -25.07 3.35
N ASN A 10 8.50 -25.94 3.55
CA ASN A 10 8.28 -27.07 2.66
C ASN A 10 7.87 -26.56 1.27
N LYS A 11 8.48 -27.09 0.21
CA LYS A 11 8.20 -26.72 -1.19
C LYS A 11 6.72 -26.94 -1.57
N ASP A 12 6.08 -27.95 -0.97
CA ASP A 12 4.70 -28.34 -1.26
C ASP A 12 3.67 -27.45 -0.56
N SER A 13 4.14 -26.56 0.33
CA SER A 13 3.31 -25.57 1.00
C SER A 13 2.77 -24.51 0.04
N PHE A 14 1.68 -23.89 0.44
CA PHE A 14 1.16 -22.69 -0.20
C PHE A 14 1.80 -21.44 0.37
N LEU A 15 1.80 -20.37 -0.42
CA LEU A 15 2.38 -19.09 -0.06
C LEU A 15 1.71 -18.45 1.17
N TYR A 16 0.44 -18.78 1.44
CA TYR A 16 -0.27 -18.29 2.64
C TYR A 16 0.48 -18.61 3.94
N ILE A 17 1.20 -19.73 4.02
CA ILE A 17 1.95 -20.13 5.22
C ILE A 17 3.09 -19.15 5.48
N VAL A 18 3.78 -18.74 4.42
CA VAL A 18 4.86 -17.75 4.50
C VAL A 18 4.30 -16.37 4.88
N MET A 19 3.21 -15.96 4.23
CA MET A 19 2.52 -14.71 4.54
C MET A 19 2.04 -14.67 5.99
N TYR A 20 1.49 -15.78 6.49
CA TYR A 20 1.05 -15.93 7.88
C TYR A 20 2.21 -15.81 8.86
N LYS A 21 3.36 -16.43 8.56
CA LYS A 21 4.54 -16.36 9.42
C LYS A 21 5.07 -14.93 9.55
N ILE A 22 5.12 -14.19 8.44
CA ILE A 22 5.48 -12.77 8.44
C ILE A 22 4.45 -11.95 9.24
N HIS A 23 3.16 -12.26 9.08
CA HIS A 23 2.07 -11.59 9.80
C HIS A 23 2.10 -11.86 11.30
N GLU A 24 2.49 -13.06 11.73
CA GLU A 24 2.72 -13.41 13.13
C GLU A 24 3.88 -12.61 13.72
N GLY A 25 5.00 -12.50 12.99
CA GLY A 25 6.16 -11.71 13.41
C GLY A 25 5.88 -10.20 13.52
N LEU A 26 4.86 -9.69 12.84
CA LEU A 26 4.46 -8.28 12.84
C LEU A 26 3.28 -7.98 13.77
N ASN A 27 3.06 -8.80 14.81
CA ASN A 27 1.96 -8.61 15.77
C ASN A 27 0.57 -8.49 15.12
N ARG A 28 0.35 -9.25 14.04
CA ARG A 28 -0.92 -9.32 13.33
C ARG A 28 -1.41 -8.01 12.71
N THR A 29 -0.49 -7.19 12.20
CA THR A 29 -0.85 -6.00 11.40
C THR A 29 -1.77 -6.33 10.24
N GLN A 30 -2.96 -5.74 10.23
CA GLN A 30 -3.97 -5.91 9.19
C GLN A 30 -3.52 -5.30 7.85
N ASN A 31 -4.12 -5.76 6.74
CA ASN A 31 -3.98 -5.19 5.38
C ASN A 31 -2.55 -5.14 4.83
N MET A 32 -1.84 -6.27 4.93
CA MET A 32 -0.53 -6.42 4.33
C MET A 32 -0.59 -6.94 2.90
N TYR A 33 0.22 -6.32 2.05
CA TYR A 33 0.47 -6.76 0.69
C TYR A 33 1.88 -7.31 0.59
N PHE A 34 2.04 -8.41 -0.14
CA PHE A 34 3.31 -9.10 -0.29
C PHE A 34 3.75 -9.09 -1.75
N TYR A 35 5.04 -8.86 -1.97
CA TYR A 35 5.61 -8.66 -3.29
C TYR A 35 6.92 -9.42 -3.46
N VAL A 36 7.24 -9.75 -4.70
CA VAL A 36 8.54 -10.28 -5.12
C VAL A 36 9.13 -9.39 -6.21
N LYS A 37 10.46 -9.26 -6.20
CA LYS A 37 11.18 -8.53 -7.25
C LYS A 37 11.36 -9.43 -8.47
N ARG A 38 10.99 -8.94 -9.65
CA ARG A 38 11.27 -9.56 -10.95
C ARG A 38 12.71 -9.27 -11.37
N TYR A 39 13.24 -10.11 -12.28
CA TYR A 39 14.55 -9.89 -12.91
C TYR A 39 14.70 -8.52 -13.58
N ASN A 40 13.61 -7.92 -14.08
CA ASN A 40 13.60 -6.58 -14.67
C ASN A 40 13.50 -5.43 -13.65
N GLY A 41 13.66 -5.71 -12.36
CA GLY A 41 13.60 -4.72 -11.28
C GLY A 41 12.20 -4.32 -10.83
N ARG A 42 11.12 -4.74 -11.52
CA ARG A 42 9.74 -4.45 -11.12
C ARG A 42 9.26 -5.37 -10.00
N TYR A 43 8.31 -4.91 -9.20
CA TYR A 43 7.67 -5.72 -8.16
C TYR A 43 6.39 -6.39 -8.67
N THR A 44 6.10 -7.59 -8.17
CA THR A 44 4.86 -8.33 -8.45
C THR A 44 4.15 -8.70 -7.18
N LEU A 45 2.87 -8.38 -7.14
CA LEU A 45 2.00 -8.77 -6.05
C LEU A 45 1.82 -10.29 -6.01
N LEU A 46 2.02 -10.86 -4.84
CA LEU A 46 1.85 -12.26 -4.55
C LEU A 46 0.40 -12.57 -4.17
N LYS A 47 -0.13 -13.68 -4.69
CA LYS A 47 -1.44 -14.22 -4.33
C LYS A 47 -1.26 -15.38 -3.36
N HIS A 48 -2.02 -15.38 -2.25
CA HIS A 48 -1.93 -16.37 -1.18
C HIS A 48 -2.19 -17.82 -1.65
N GLN A 49 -2.96 -18.00 -2.73
CA GLN A 49 -3.33 -19.29 -3.31
C GLN A 49 -2.21 -19.97 -4.12
N ASN A 50 -1.11 -19.26 -4.39
CA ASN A 50 -0.03 -19.82 -5.18
C ASN A 50 0.75 -20.88 -4.37
N LYS A 51 1.13 -21.98 -5.03
CA LYS A 51 2.10 -22.94 -4.46
C LYS A 51 3.46 -22.28 -4.33
N LEU A 52 4.14 -22.51 -3.20
CA LEU A 52 5.43 -21.90 -2.91
C LEU A 52 6.49 -22.31 -3.93
N GLU A 53 6.53 -23.58 -4.33
CA GLU A 53 7.44 -24.09 -5.36
C GLU A 53 7.36 -23.30 -6.68
N LEU A 54 6.14 -22.96 -7.14
CA LEU A 54 5.94 -22.21 -8.39
C LEU A 54 6.46 -20.77 -8.26
N VAL A 55 6.24 -20.15 -7.11
CA VAL A 55 6.75 -18.80 -6.81
C VAL A 55 8.27 -18.84 -6.73
N PHE A 56 8.83 -19.83 -6.03
CA PHE A 56 10.26 -20.01 -5.87
C PHE A 56 10.96 -20.19 -7.23
N LYS A 57 10.54 -21.16 -8.05
CA LYS A 57 11.13 -21.38 -9.38
C LYS A 57 11.10 -20.15 -10.28
N ARG A 58 10.06 -19.31 -10.13
CA ARG A 58 9.87 -18.13 -10.99
C ARG A 58 10.66 -16.90 -10.53
N TYR A 59 10.90 -16.76 -9.23
CA TYR A 59 11.42 -15.53 -8.63
C TYR A 59 12.64 -15.74 -7.71
N ILE A 60 13.23 -16.94 -7.71
CA ILE A 60 14.53 -17.20 -7.08
C ILE A 60 15.57 -16.22 -7.62
N GLN A 61 16.43 -15.72 -6.74
CA GLN A 61 17.56 -14.89 -7.13
C GLN A 61 18.83 -15.71 -7.34
N ASN A 62 19.87 -15.08 -7.87
CA ASN A 62 21.15 -15.73 -8.21
C ASN A 62 21.86 -16.35 -7.00
N ASP A 63 21.52 -15.93 -5.79
CA ASP A 63 22.03 -16.44 -4.52
C ASP A 63 21.23 -17.64 -3.96
N GLY A 64 20.20 -18.08 -4.69
CA GLY A 64 19.35 -19.19 -4.28
C GLY A 64 18.24 -18.83 -3.29
N PHE A 65 18.07 -17.55 -2.95
CA PHE A 65 17.02 -17.10 -2.03
C PHE A 65 15.81 -16.52 -2.77
N LEU A 66 14.64 -16.70 -2.16
CA LEU A 66 13.42 -16.01 -2.54
C LEU A 66 13.19 -14.83 -1.60
N TYR A 67 13.30 -13.62 -2.13
CA TYR A 67 13.07 -12.40 -1.36
C TYR A 67 11.61 -11.97 -1.46
N ILE A 68 10.93 -11.98 -0.31
CA ILE A 68 9.55 -11.50 -0.16
C ILE A 68 9.59 -10.16 0.57
N TYR A 69 9.01 -9.16 -0.07
CA TYR A 69 8.82 -7.82 0.48
C TYR A 69 7.37 -7.71 0.94
N TYR A 70 7.13 -6.99 2.03
CA TYR A 70 5.79 -6.69 2.49
C TYR A 70 5.59 -5.19 2.66
N HIS A 71 4.36 -4.73 2.44
CA HIS A 71 3.95 -3.36 2.70
C HIS A 71 2.61 -3.37 3.42
N ASN A 72 2.48 -2.55 4.46
CA ASN A 72 1.22 -2.33 5.13
C ASN A 72 0.59 -1.05 4.56
N ASP A 73 -0.40 -1.22 3.70
CA ASP A 73 -1.20 -0.11 3.16
C ASP A 73 -2.24 0.30 4.21
N MET A 74 -1.79 0.76 5.38
CA MET A 74 -2.58 1.69 6.19
C MET A 74 -2.45 3.13 5.65
N ILE A 75 -1.80 3.32 4.51
CA ILE A 75 -1.40 4.63 3.99
C ILE A 75 -2.46 5.20 3.02
N ASN A 76 -3.07 6.28 3.50
CA ASN A 76 -3.52 7.45 2.74
C ASN A 76 -4.81 7.46 1.93
N ARG A 77 -5.61 6.39 1.79
CA ARG A 77 -6.93 6.58 1.14
C ARG A 77 -7.82 7.56 1.90
N SER A 78 -7.86 7.46 3.23
CA SER A 78 -8.58 8.41 4.10
C SER A 78 -7.97 9.81 4.06
N LYS A 79 -6.63 9.92 4.08
CA LYS A 79 -5.95 11.22 4.01
C LYS A 79 -6.15 11.92 2.68
N LEU A 80 -6.12 11.19 1.55
CA LEU A 80 -6.32 11.76 0.22
C LEU A 80 -7.77 12.24 0.03
N LEU A 81 -8.75 11.48 0.52
CA LEU A 81 -10.15 11.91 0.58
C LEU A 81 -10.31 13.15 1.47
N ASN A 82 -9.67 13.19 2.65
CA ASN A 82 -9.70 14.35 3.52
C ASN A 82 -9.07 15.59 2.87
N TYR A 83 -7.96 15.44 2.13
CA TYR A 83 -7.35 16.53 1.38
C TYR A 83 -8.28 17.06 0.28
N CYS A 84 -8.96 16.18 -0.45
CA CYS A 84 -9.95 16.60 -1.45
C CYS A 84 -11.11 17.37 -0.82
N VAL A 85 -11.64 16.90 0.32
CA VAL A 85 -12.70 17.60 1.05
C VAL A 85 -12.23 18.96 1.55
N TYR A 86 -11.02 19.04 2.12
CA TYR A 86 -10.44 20.30 2.59
C TYR A 86 -10.23 21.30 1.45
N PHE A 87 -9.74 20.83 0.30
CA PHE A 87 -9.61 21.67 -0.89
C PHE A 87 -10.96 22.20 -1.38
N ALA A 88 -11.99 21.34 -1.44
CA ALA A 88 -13.34 21.75 -1.82
C ALA A 88 -13.91 22.81 -0.86
N GLN A 89 -13.67 22.67 0.45
CA GLN A 89 -14.08 23.67 1.45
C GLN A 89 -13.42 25.04 1.20
N ILE A 90 -12.12 25.06 0.89
CA ILE A 90 -11.41 26.32 0.56
C ILE A 90 -12.04 27.00 -0.68
N VAL A 91 -12.31 26.23 -1.74
CA VAL A 91 -12.91 26.76 -2.97
C VAL A 91 -14.30 27.35 -2.71
N ILE A 92 -15.14 26.66 -1.92
CA ILE A 92 -16.48 27.14 -1.56
C ILE A 92 -16.40 28.44 -0.77
N VAL A 93 -15.53 28.51 0.24
CA VAL A 93 -15.34 29.73 1.06
C VAL A 93 -14.87 30.90 0.19
N PHE A 94 -13.92 30.66 -0.72
CA PHE A 94 -13.42 31.71 -1.61
C PHE A 94 -14.53 32.25 -2.53
N TYR A 95 -15.37 31.36 -3.07
CA TYR A 95 -16.53 31.75 -3.88
C TYR A 95 -17.55 32.58 -3.10
N LEU A 96 -17.84 32.21 -1.85
CA LEU A 96 -18.76 32.95 -0.98
C LEU A 96 -18.25 34.36 -0.68
N VAL A 97 -16.95 34.50 -0.40
CA VAL A 97 -16.33 35.81 -0.15
C VAL A 97 -16.42 36.71 -1.39
N LEU A 98 -16.10 36.18 -2.58
CA LEU A 98 -16.22 36.93 -3.83
C LEU A 98 -17.67 37.34 -4.14
N PHE A 99 -18.62 36.44 -3.89
CA PHE A 99 -20.04 36.70 -4.07
C PHE A 99 -20.54 37.81 -3.15
N LEU A 100 -20.24 37.72 -1.85
CA LEU A 100 -20.58 38.75 -0.86
C LEU A 100 -19.96 40.10 -1.22
N TYR A 101 -18.69 40.12 -1.59
CA TYR A 101 -18.01 41.34 -2.01
C TYR A 101 -18.67 41.96 -3.25
N GLY A 102 -18.99 41.16 -4.27
CA GLY A 102 -19.70 41.63 -5.46
C GLY A 102 -21.09 42.18 -5.13
N TYR A 103 -21.83 41.50 -4.25
CA TYR A 103 -23.15 41.93 -3.81
C TYR A 103 -23.12 43.25 -3.03
N LEU A 104 -22.21 43.39 -2.06
CA LEU A 104 -22.03 44.62 -1.29
C LEU A 104 -21.62 45.78 -2.19
N LYS A 105 -20.69 45.55 -3.11
CA LYS A 105 -20.28 46.57 -4.08
C LYS A 105 -21.47 47.01 -4.94
N MET A 106 -22.30 46.08 -5.40
CA MET A 106 -23.49 46.40 -6.20
C MET A 106 -24.54 47.22 -5.42
N LEU A 107 -24.60 47.09 -4.10
CA LEU A 107 -25.43 47.92 -3.22
C LEU A 107 -24.88 49.33 -3.01
N GLU A 108 -23.55 49.53 -3.00
CA GLU A 108 -22.94 50.86 -2.91
C GLU A 108 -23.15 51.73 -4.16
N TYR A 109 -23.38 51.11 -5.34
CA TYR A 109 -23.65 51.83 -6.59
C TYR A 109 -25.15 52.05 -6.87
N LYS A 110 -26.03 51.73 -5.92
CA LYS A 110 -27.47 52.02 -5.98
C LYS A 110 -27.83 53.18 -5.06
#